data_AF-A0A0F5VNX2-F1
#
_entry.id   AF-A0A0F5VNX2-F1
#
_cell.length_a   1.000
_cell.length_b   1.000
_cell.length_c   1.000
_cell.angle_alpha   90.00
_cell.angle_beta   90.00
_cell.angle_gamma   90.00
#
_symmetry.space_group_name_H-M   'P 1'
#
loop_
_entity.id
_entity.type
_entity.pdbx_description
1 polymer ?
#
loop_
_entity_poly.entity_id
_entity_poly.type
_entity_poly.pdbx_seq_one_letter_code
_entity_poly.pdbx_strand_id
1 'polypeptide(L)'
;MGRLGVLARRDSGQVTIEFLGMTPLIIITLVLLWQFVLVGYTFTLAGNAADEAVRAGTAASPGERQGACEAAGLEKLPDAWNGTVECGTGGGYVTADVELQVPVLFPGAIGFPFTVEGHAGAVEEETD
;
A
#
# COMPACT_ATOMS: atom_id res chain seq x y z
N MET A 1 -32.28 41.52 -41.18
CA MET A 1 -32.41 40.06 -41.41
C MET A 1 -31.24 39.37 -40.71
N GLY A 2 -31.34 39.12 -39.40
CA GLY A 2 -30.29 38.49 -38.59
C GLY A 2 -30.56 37.00 -38.44
N ARG A 3 -29.58 36.14 -38.75
CA ARG A 3 -29.68 34.68 -38.51
C ARG A 3 -28.35 33.89 -38.62
N LEU A 4 -27.19 34.49 -38.34
CA LEU A 4 -25.89 33.82 -38.48
C LEU A 4 -25.13 33.53 -37.18
N GLY A 5 -25.65 33.92 -36.01
CA GLY A 5 -24.92 33.76 -34.73
C GLY A 5 -25.15 32.46 -33.95
N VAL A 6 -26.07 31.58 -34.37
CA VAL A 6 -26.56 30.47 -33.53
C VAL A 6 -25.93 29.10 -33.88
N LEU A 7 -25.39 28.91 -35.08
CA LEU A 7 -24.89 27.60 -35.53
C LEU A 7 -23.49 27.27 -34.98
N ALA A 8 -22.57 28.24 -34.96
CA ALA A 8 -21.20 28.02 -34.48
C ALA A 8 -21.10 27.66 -32.99
N ARG A 9 -22.11 28.00 -32.19
CA ARG A 9 -22.15 27.74 -30.74
C ARG A 9 -22.67 26.33 -30.41
N ARG A 10 -23.31 25.63 -31.36
CA ARG A 10 -23.83 24.26 -31.18
C ARG A 10 -22.75 23.20 -31.41
N ASP A 11 -21.94 23.33 -32.46
CA ASP A 11 -20.88 22.37 -32.78
C ASP A 11 -19.75 22.36 -31.73
N SER A 12 -19.35 23.52 -31.21
CA SER A 12 -18.29 23.59 -30.20
C SER A 12 -18.70 23.04 -28.83
N GLY A 13 -20.00 23.03 -28.52
CA GLY A 13 -20.53 22.54 -27.24
C GLY A 13 -20.90 21.06 -27.25
N GLN A 14 -21.22 20.50 -28.42
CA GLN A 14 -21.59 19.09 -28.55
C GLN A 14 -20.40 18.17 -28.24
N VAL A 15 -19.22 18.49 -28.76
CA VAL A 15 -17.98 17.74 -28.47
C VAL A 15 -17.65 17.80 -26.97
N THR A 16 -17.79 18.97 -26.33
CA THR A 16 -17.51 19.12 -24.90
C THR A 16 -18.47 18.31 -24.02
N ILE A 17 -19.75 18.19 -24.40
CA ILE A 17 -20.74 17.41 -23.64
C ILE A 17 -20.45 15.89 -23.75
N GLU A 18 -20.03 15.41 -24.92
CA GLU A 18 -19.63 14.01 -25.11
C GLU A 18 -18.39 13.65 -24.29
N PHE A 19 -17.37 14.53 -24.27
CA PHE A 19 -16.19 14.35 -23.42
C PHE A 19 -16.54 14.40 -21.93
N LEU A 20 -17.43 15.28 -21.51
CA LEU A 20 -17.88 15.36 -20.13
C LEU A 20 -18.65 14.10 -19.70
N GLY A 21 -19.32 13.43 -20.64
CA GLY A 21 -19.98 12.14 -20.39
C GLY A 21 -19.01 11.00 -20.08
N MET A 22 -17.84 10.94 -20.74
CA MET A 22 -16.83 9.90 -20.49
C MET A 22 -15.89 10.24 -19.33
N THR A 23 -15.78 11.51 -18.96
CA THR A 23 -14.86 11.98 -17.91
C THR A 23 -15.01 11.25 -16.57
N PRO A 24 -16.23 11.06 -16.01
CA PRO A 24 -16.41 10.32 -14.76
C PRO A 24 -15.89 8.89 -14.83
N LEU A 25 -16.14 8.18 -15.95
CA LEU A 25 -15.65 6.82 -16.16
C LEU A 25 -14.13 6.78 -16.17
N ILE A 26 -13.50 7.70 -16.91
CA ILE A 26 -12.03 7.82 -16.98
C ILE A 26 -11.45 8.07 -15.58
N ILE A 27 -12.02 8.98 -14.80
CA ILE A 27 -11.56 9.27 -13.44
C ILE A 27 -11.66 8.01 -12.55
N ILE A 28 -12.79 7.31 -12.58
CA ILE A 28 -12.96 6.08 -11.79
C ILE A 28 -11.91 5.04 -12.19
N THR A 29 -11.69 4.84 -13.49
CA THR A 29 -10.66 3.90 -13.97
C THR A 29 -9.26 4.31 -13.51
N LEU A 30 -8.91 5.59 -13.61
CA LEU A 30 -7.61 6.09 -13.13
C LEU A 30 -7.44 5.89 -11.62
N VAL A 31 -8.50 6.11 -10.83
CA VAL A 31 -8.48 5.84 -9.39
C VAL A 31 -8.26 4.36 -9.12
N LEU A 32 -8.94 3.45 -9.84
CA LEU A 32 -8.75 2.00 -9.68
C LEU A 32 -7.33 1.57 -10.06
N LEU A 33 -6.80 2.06 -11.18
CA LEU A 33 -5.41 1.80 -11.59
C LEU A 33 -4.42 2.31 -10.53
N TRP A 34 -4.69 3.49 -9.97
CA TRP A 34 -3.90 4.02 -8.87
C TRP A 34 -3.98 3.15 -7.61
N GLN A 35 -5.17 2.64 -7.26
CA GLN A 35 -5.31 1.72 -6.14
C GLN A 35 -4.49 0.43 -6.35
N PHE A 36 -4.47 -0.13 -7.56
CA PHE A 36 -3.61 -1.29 -7.85
C PHE A 36 -2.12 -0.99 -7.68
N VAL A 37 -1.68 0.23 -8.04
CA VAL A 37 -0.30 0.67 -7.79
C VAL A 37 0.00 0.72 -6.28
N LEU A 38 -0.90 1.25 -5.46
CA LEU A 38 -0.72 1.29 -4.01
C LEU A 38 -0.65 -0.11 -3.39
N VAL A 39 -1.49 -1.05 -3.85
CA VAL A 39 -1.44 -2.45 -3.41
C VAL A 39 -0.07 -3.07 -3.76
N GLY A 40 0.37 -2.95 -5.01
CA GLY A 40 1.68 -3.48 -5.44
C GLY A 40 2.85 -2.87 -4.68
N TYR A 41 2.80 -1.57 -4.40
CA TYR A 41 3.81 -0.91 -3.58
C TYR A 41 3.80 -1.43 -2.13
N THR A 42 2.62 -1.72 -1.58
CA THR A 42 2.50 -2.27 -0.21
C THR A 42 3.11 -3.67 -0.10
N PHE A 43 3.00 -4.53 -1.12
CA PHE A 43 3.72 -5.82 -1.15
C PHE A 43 5.24 -5.63 -1.05
N THR A 44 5.77 -4.63 -1.74
CA THR A 44 7.21 -4.32 -1.69
C THR A 44 7.61 -3.82 -0.29
N LEU A 45 6.80 -2.97 0.32
CA LEU A 45 6.99 -2.47 1.68
C LEU A 45 6.94 -3.59 2.72
N ALA A 46 5.93 -4.46 2.65
CA ALA A 46 5.74 -5.55 3.61
C ALA A 46 6.90 -6.54 3.58
N GLY A 47 7.42 -6.87 2.39
CA GLY A 47 8.62 -7.71 2.26
C GLY A 47 9.86 -7.07 2.89
N ASN A 48 10.14 -5.80 2.56
CA ASN A 48 11.28 -5.08 3.16
C ASN A 48 11.15 -4.92 4.68
N ALA A 49 9.93 -4.69 5.19
CA ALA A 49 9.65 -4.62 6.61
C ALA A 49 9.89 -5.98 7.29
N ALA A 50 9.46 -7.09 6.69
CA ALA A 50 9.68 -8.44 7.22
C ALA A 50 11.18 -8.79 7.26
N ASP A 51 11.94 -8.48 6.19
CA ASP A 51 13.39 -8.71 6.15
C ASP A 51 14.13 -7.93 7.24
N GLU A 52 13.76 -6.65 7.45
CA GLU A 52 14.35 -5.81 8.48
C GLU A 52 13.96 -6.29 9.90
N ALA A 53 12.70 -6.68 10.08
CA ALA A 53 12.20 -7.22 11.34
C ALA A 53 12.94 -8.50 11.74
N VAL A 54 13.08 -9.47 10.82
CA VAL A 54 13.84 -10.71 11.07
C VAL A 54 15.28 -10.40 11.43
N ARG A 55 15.94 -9.50 10.68
CA ARG A 55 17.34 -9.14 10.92
C ARG A 55 17.56 -8.54 12.31
N ALA A 56 16.64 -7.68 12.76
CA ALA A 56 16.69 -7.14 14.11
C ALA A 56 16.37 -8.22 15.15
N GLY A 57 15.39 -9.08 14.88
CA GLY A 57 15.00 -10.18 15.73
C GLY A 57 16.11 -11.22 15.97
N THR A 58 16.88 -11.56 14.94
CA THR A 58 18.03 -12.48 15.07
C THR A 58 19.16 -11.89 15.89
N ALA A 59 19.41 -10.59 15.79
CA ALA A 59 20.44 -9.90 16.57
C ALA A 59 20.03 -9.64 18.03
N ALA A 60 18.74 -9.78 18.37
CA ALA A 60 18.20 -9.49 19.69
C ALA A 60 18.17 -10.72 20.62
N SER A 61 18.33 -10.45 21.92
CA SER A 61 18.14 -11.42 22.99
C SER A 61 16.75 -12.07 22.89
N PRO A 62 16.57 -13.38 23.22
CA PRO A 62 15.28 -14.07 23.09
C PRO A 62 14.09 -13.34 23.74
N GLY A 63 14.30 -12.69 24.89
CA GLY A 63 13.24 -11.94 25.59
C GLY A 63 12.88 -10.57 24.98
N GLU A 64 13.67 -10.07 24.03
CA GLU A 64 13.54 -8.72 23.44
C GLU A 64 13.19 -8.76 21.94
N ARG A 65 13.19 -9.94 21.32
CA ARG A 65 13.03 -10.12 19.87
C ARG A 65 11.80 -9.45 19.30
N GLN A 66 10.63 -9.66 19.92
CA GLN A 66 9.38 -9.07 19.44
C GLN A 66 9.49 -7.54 19.36
N GLY A 67 10.02 -6.90 20.40
CA GLY A 67 10.19 -5.44 20.42
C GLY A 67 11.20 -4.94 19.39
N ALA A 68 12.30 -5.68 19.18
CA ALA A 68 13.29 -5.35 18.16
C ALA A 68 12.73 -5.49 16.74
N CYS A 69 11.97 -6.56 16.48
CA CYS A 69 11.29 -6.78 15.21
C CYS A 69 10.27 -5.68 14.90
N GLU A 70 9.39 -5.37 15.85
CA GLU A 70 8.35 -4.36 15.68
C GLU A 70 8.95 -2.98 15.43
N ALA A 71 9.96 -2.59 16.21
CA ALA A 71 10.65 -1.33 16.01
C ALA A 71 11.29 -1.25 14.61
N ALA A 72 12.06 -2.25 14.22
CA ALA A 72 12.81 -2.23 12.97
C ALA A 72 11.92 -2.40 11.72
N GLY A 73 10.90 -3.26 11.80
CA GLY A 73 9.95 -3.50 10.72
C GLY A 73 9.05 -2.28 10.42
N LEU A 74 8.71 -1.49 11.45
CA LEU A 74 7.86 -0.31 11.29
C LEU A 74 8.64 1.00 11.07
N GLU A 75 9.92 1.07 11.43
CA GLU A 75 10.76 2.30 11.38
C GLU A 75 10.77 2.98 10.01
N LYS A 76 10.79 2.18 8.93
CA LYS A 76 10.94 2.68 7.55
C LYS A 76 9.62 2.82 6.81
N LEU A 77 8.49 2.59 7.48
CA LEU A 77 7.20 2.76 6.83
C LEU A 77 6.91 4.25 6.59
N PRO A 78 6.43 4.62 5.39
CA PRO A 78 5.94 5.97 5.16
C PRO A 78 4.69 6.24 6.01
N ASP A 79 4.49 7.49 6.42
CA ASP A 79 3.39 7.92 7.33
C ASP A 79 1.98 7.46 6.94
N ALA A 80 1.73 7.21 5.65
CA ALA A 80 0.43 6.77 5.15
C ALA A 80 0.18 5.26 5.35
N TRP A 81 1.21 4.48 5.70
CA TRP A 81 1.12 3.06 5.99
C TRP A 81 1.20 2.81 7.49
N ASN A 82 0.43 1.84 7.94
CA ASN A 82 0.48 1.31 9.29
C ASN A 82 0.37 -0.21 9.19
N GLY A 83 0.75 -0.89 10.25
CA GLY A 83 0.79 -2.34 10.27
C GLY A 83 1.17 -2.92 11.62
N THR A 84 1.19 -4.24 11.65
CA THR A 84 1.61 -5.04 12.80
C THR A 84 2.75 -5.95 12.40
N VAL A 85 3.62 -6.25 13.35
CA VAL A 85 4.75 -7.16 13.18
C VAL A 85 4.65 -8.23 14.25
N GLU A 86 4.72 -9.50 13.86
CA GLU A 86 4.80 -10.63 14.78
C GLU A 86 6.08 -11.41 14.49
N CYS A 87 6.90 -11.62 15.52
CA CYS A 87 8.13 -12.36 15.43
C CYS A 87 8.02 -13.71 16.15
N GLY A 88 8.32 -14.76 15.40
CA GLY A 88 8.33 -16.14 15.88
C GLY A 88 9.75 -16.67 16.03
N THR A 89 9.90 -17.66 16.90
CA THR A 89 11.13 -18.44 17.04
C THR A 89 10.79 -19.91 17.06
N GLY A 90 11.39 -20.70 16.19
CA GLY A 90 11.09 -22.13 16.11
C GLY A 90 12.03 -22.88 15.18
N GLY A 91 12.42 -24.09 15.58
CA GLY A 91 13.23 -24.99 14.74
C GLY A 91 14.62 -24.45 14.36
N GLY A 92 15.19 -23.55 15.17
CA GLY A 92 16.47 -22.90 14.87
C GLY A 92 16.37 -21.71 13.91
N TYR A 93 15.17 -21.15 13.74
CA TYR A 93 14.91 -19.97 12.92
C TYR A 93 14.19 -18.89 13.74
N VAL A 94 14.48 -17.64 13.39
CA VAL A 94 13.69 -16.46 13.71
C VAL A 94 12.86 -16.10 12.48
N THR A 95 11.55 -15.95 12.63
CA THR A 95 10.62 -15.54 11.57
C THR A 95 9.97 -14.22 11.92
N ALA A 96 9.60 -13.44 10.90
CA ALA A 96 8.77 -12.25 11.08
C ALA A 96 7.64 -12.24 10.05
N ASP A 97 6.44 -12.01 10.54
CA ASP A 97 5.21 -11.81 9.79
C ASP A 97 4.79 -10.34 9.95
N VAL A 98 4.65 -9.64 8.84
CA VAL A 98 4.30 -8.22 8.80
C VAL A 98 3.00 -8.02 8.02
N GLU A 99 2.01 -7.43 8.66
CA GLU A 99 0.73 -7.08 8.04
C GLU A 99 0.65 -5.57 7.84
N LEU A 100 0.54 -5.10 6.61
CA LEU A 100 0.41 -3.68 6.29
C LEU A 100 -0.97 -3.36 5.71
N GLN A 101 -1.55 -2.24 6.15
CA GLN A 101 -2.79 -1.71 5.60
C GLN A 101 -2.49 -0.83 4.38
N VAL A 102 -3.15 -1.13 3.26
CA VAL A 102 -3.01 -0.34 2.02
C VAL A 102 -3.80 0.97 2.17
N PRO A 103 -3.17 2.15 2.00
CA PRO A 103 -3.87 3.42 2.09
C PRO A 103 -4.82 3.62 0.90
N VAL A 104 -5.98 4.22 1.17
CA VAL A 104 -6.97 4.58 0.14
C VAL A 104 -6.77 6.02 -0.32
N LEU A 105 -6.97 6.29 -1.62
CA LEU A 105 -6.77 7.64 -2.19
C LEU A 105 -7.87 8.64 -1.76
N PHE A 106 -9.11 8.16 -1.55
CA PHE A 106 -10.25 8.98 -1.13
C PHE A 106 -10.92 8.36 0.11
N PRO A 107 -10.40 8.64 1.32
CA PRO A 107 -10.97 8.11 2.56
C PRO A 107 -12.43 8.56 2.71
N GLY A 108 -13.35 7.61 2.83
CA GLY A 108 -14.80 7.84 3.00
C GLY A 108 -15.67 7.68 1.75
N ALA A 109 -15.08 7.51 0.55
CA ALA A 109 -15.85 7.26 -0.67
C ALA A 109 -16.21 5.78 -0.86
N ILE A 110 -15.29 4.87 -0.51
CA ILE A 110 -15.48 3.41 -0.55
C ILE A 110 -14.66 2.80 0.59
N GLY A 111 -15.25 1.89 1.37
CA GLY A 111 -14.54 1.15 2.41
C GLY A 111 -13.78 -0.03 1.79
N PHE A 112 -12.47 0.10 1.62
CA PHE A 112 -11.61 -0.99 1.14
C PHE A 112 -10.54 -1.31 2.19
N PRO A 113 -10.73 -2.35 3.02
CA PRO A 113 -9.72 -2.82 3.95
C PRO A 113 -8.88 -3.92 3.28
N PHE A 114 -7.91 -3.53 2.43
CA PHE A 114 -6.93 -4.47 1.92
C PHE A 114 -5.71 -4.49 2.84
N THR A 115 -5.46 -5.66 3.43
CA THR A 115 -4.23 -5.94 4.17
C THR A 115 -3.30 -6.76 3.27
N VAL A 116 -2.01 -6.46 3.35
CA VAL A 116 -0.96 -7.18 2.63
C VAL A 116 0.01 -7.75 3.65
N GLU A 117 0.33 -9.03 3.49
CA GLU A 117 1.21 -9.79 4.37
C GLU A 117 2.60 -9.93 3.73
N GLY A 118 3.65 -9.75 4.53
CA GLY A 118 5.04 -10.05 4.20
C GLY A 118 5.60 -11.02 5.24
N HIS A 119 6.31 -12.05 4.78
CA HIS A 119 6.91 -13.06 5.65
C HIS A 119 8.39 -13.23 5.33
N ALA A 120 9.23 -13.30 6.35
CA ALA A 120 10.65 -13.59 6.24
C ALA A 120 11.11 -14.52 7.36
N GLY A 121 12.24 -15.22 7.15
CA GLY A 121 12.86 -16.05 8.17
C GLY A 121 14.37 -16.19 7.98
N ALA A 122 15.10 -16.23 9.08
CA ALA A 122 16.55 -16.39 9.12
C ALA A 122 16.96 -17.38 10.21
N VAL A 123 18.10 -18.04 10.02
CA VAL A 123 18.65 -19.00 10.99
C VAL A 123 19.06 -18.26 12.26
N GLU A 124 18.76 -18.86 13.40
CA GLU A 124 19.21 -18.39 14.71
C GLU A 124 20.69 -18.76 14.87
N GLU A 125 21.57 -17.76 14.85
CA GLU A 125 22.98 -17.98 15.17
C GLU A 125 23.09 -18.24 16.68
N GLU A 126 23.49 -19.45 17.08
CA GLU A 126 23.81 -19.78 18.47
C GLU A 126 24.94 -18.86 18.92
N THR A 127 24.63 -17.98 19.88
CA THR A 127 25.63 -17.21 20.60
C THR A 127 26.23 -18.13 21.67
N ASP A 128 27.29 -18.85 21.29
CA ASP A 128 28.20 -19.56 22.20
C ASP A 128 28.92 -18.60 23.17
#